data_AF-A0A521FLG8-F1
#
_entry.id   AF-A0A521FLG8-F1
#
_cell.length_a   1.000
_cell.length_b   1.000
_cell.length_c   1.000
_cell.angle_alpha   90.00
_cell.angle_beta   90.00
_cell.angle_gamma   90.00
#
_symmetry.space_group_name_H-M   'P 1'
#
loop_
_entity.id
_entity.type
_entity.pdbx_description
1 polymer ?
#
loop_
_entity_poly.entity_id
_entity_poly.type
_entity_poly.pdbx_seq_one_letter_code
_entity_poly.pdbx_strand_id
1 'polypeptide(L)'
;MRWRRIRLVAALALAVGSVGPVPSAAAFGTIDSGGQHREHERITRASLACAGDAGSDDSCFEPATVDFLAGHDRDFGGVGAPDSDEISDPAAHCDGADFLEAGYPQTREQATTALLSCVDHLRVRLGQAVDRAGELLDGDGQVVAEEVDFASDCRMVEAAESRAKCGTLEALGRVLHGVQDFYSHSNWADEADPTRAIGDDNPPGLGLPGPSPVLDLRSETPPVVPPGLSTGCYVLRDEVPGVGECAERVTHAALNKDTGLIDPDTGEATDPTKPRGMVGQNFAAAVAGAIEESRRQWQDLRAELVGRYGEHDAAVMVCALTHDDPVGDCRDRGRERVLAGLLAGAVVLAVAVVLFRARRRRVRVSGS
;
A
#
# COMPACT_ATOMS: atom_id res chain seq x y z
N MET A 1 -38.98 67.92 -29.36
CA MET A 1 -37.76 68.58 -28.80
C MET A 1 -37.04 67.53 -27.97
N ARG A 2 -35.87 67.02 -28.41
CA ARG A 2 -34.53 67.39 -27.90
C ARG A 2 -34.48 67.22 -26.36
N TRP A 3 -33.78 66.26 -25.74
CA TRP A 3 -32.35 65.91 -25.87
C TRP A 3 -32.00 64.62 -25.06
N ARG A 4 -31.05 63.83 -25.58
CA ARG A 4 -29.83 63.22 -24.94
C ARG A 4 -29.90 62.69 -23.48
N ARG A 5 -29.18 61.66 -23.01
CA ARG A 5 -28.33 60.53 -23.47
C ARG A 5 -27.79 59.88 -22.16
N ILE A 6 -27.88 58.55 -22.02
CA ILE A 6 -26.88 57.60 -21.44
C ILE A 6 -26.50 57.65 -19.92
N ARG A 7 -26.38 56.43 -19.33
CA ARG A 7 -25.63 55.94 -18.12
C ARG A 7 -26.53 55.76 -16.86
N LEU A 8 -26.53 54.69 -16.07
CA LEU A 8 -25.62 53.57 -15.70
C LEU A 8 -26.48 52.29 -15.45
N VAL A 9 -26.14 51.03 -15.80
CA VAL A 9 -25.15 50.05 -15.27
C VAL A 9 -25.13 49.87 -13.74
N ALA A 10 -25.26 48.59 -13.33
CA ALA A 10 -24.91 47.97 -12.03
C ALA A 10 -25.93 48.01 -10.88
N ALA A 11 -26.58 46.85 -10.64
CA ALA A 11 -26.76 46.27 -9.30
C ALA A 11 -27.29 44.82 -9.42
N LEU A 12 -26.46 43.90 -9.92
CA LEU A 12 -26.55 42.49 -9.52
C LEU A 12 -25.38 42.28 -8.57
N ALA A 13 -25.63 42.49 -7.28
CA ALA A 13 -24.64 42.23 -6.25
C ALA A 13 -24.48 40.71 -6.12
N LEU A 14 -23.41 40.23 -6.74
CA LEU A 14 -22.63 39.06 -6.37
C LEU A 14 -22.80 38.68 -4.89
N ALA A 15 -23.55 37.60 -4.65
CA ALA A 15 -23.22 36.66 -3.61
C ALA A 15 -22.64 35.41 -4.28
N VAL A 16 -21.57 35.60 -5.04
CA VAL A 16 -20.59 34.51 -5.24
C VAL A 16 -19.86 34.46 -3.92
N GLY A 17 -20.43 33.71 -2.97
CA GLY A 17 -19.62 33.16 -1.90
C GLY A 17 -18.51 32.40 -2.59
N SER A 18 -17.28 32.89 -2.44
CA SER A 18 -16.08 32.12 -2.69
C SER A 18 -16.12 30.93 -1.74
N VAL A 19 -16.78 29.86 -2.18
CA VAL A 19 -16.53 28.52 -1.68
C VAL A 19 -15.12 28.23 -2.19
N GLY A 20 -14.12 28.64 -1.42
CA GLY A 20 -12.79 28.08 -1.58
C GLY A 20 -12.91 26.56 -1.45
N PRO A 21 -12.07 25.78 -2.14
CA PRO A 21 -12.00 24.36 -1.84
C PRO A 21 -11.78 24.23 -0.33
N VAL A 22 -12.69 23.50 0.33
CA VAL A 22 -12.44 23.06 1.70
C VAL A 22 -11.17 22.20 1.58
N PRO A 23 -10.07 22.54 2.27
CA PRO A 23 -8.96 21.62 2.34
C PRO A 23 -9.49 20.38 3.05
N SER A 24 -9.77 19.33 2.28
CA SER A 24 -9.88 18.00 2.83
C SER A 24 -8.51 17.72 3.43
N ALA A 25 -8.47 17.45 4.73
CA ALA A 25 -7.34 16.77 5.32
C ALA A 25 -7.39 15.34 4.77
N ALA A 26 -6.96 15.17 3.53
CA ALA A 26 -6.56 13.86 3.05
C ALA A 26 -5.30 13.45 3.81
N ALA A 27 -5.00 12.16 3.75
CA ALA A 27 -3.92 11.53 4.44
C ALA A 27 -2.54 11.97 3.96
N PHE A 28 -1.53 11.10 4.06
CA PHE A 28 -0.34 11.31 3.23
C PHE A 28 -0.85 11.59 1.82
N GLY A 29 -0.50 12.75 1.27
CA GLY A 29 -1.29 13.27 0.18
C GLY A 29 -1.21 12.40 -1.07
N THR A 30 -2.32 12.24 -1.78
CA THR A 30 -2.36 11.62 -3.11
C THR A 30 -2.21 12.65 -4.23
N ILE A 31 -2.41 13.95 -3.96
CA ILE A 31 -2.38 15.02 -4.98
C ILE A 31 -1.23 16.01 -4.77
N ASP A 32 -0.87 16.75 -5.83
CA ASP A 32 0.15 17.83 -5.78
C ASP A 32 -0.52 19.21 -5.67
N SER A 33 -1.49 19.34 -4.75
CA SER A 33 -2.22 20.58 -4.52
C SER A 33 -2.77 20.67 -3.09
N GLY A 34 -3.24 21.85 -2.67
CA GLY A 34 -3.76 22.03 -1.31
C GLY A 34 -2.70 21.89 -0.20
N GLY A 35 -1.41 21.94 -0.54
CA GLY A 35 -0.28 21.76 0.39
C GLY A 35 0.24 20.32 0.47
N GLN A 36 -0.40 19.37 -0.22
CA GLN A 36 0.08 18.00 -0.38
C GLN A 36 1.15 17.91 -1.46
N HIS A 37 1.99 16.88 -1.37
CA HIS A 37 3.13 16.66 -2.25
C HIS A 37 3.23 15.24 -2.79
N ARG A 38 2.09 14.51 -2.85
CA ARG A 38 2.03 13.12 -3.31
C ARG A 38 2.86 12.20 -2.41
N GLU A 39 2.69 12.33 -1.10
CA GLU A 39 3.42 11.59 -0.09
C GLU A 39 3.25 10.07 -0.25
N HIS A 40 2.04 9.57 -0.56
CA HIS A 40 1.82 8.15 -0.86
C HIS A 40 2.67 7.65 -2.03
N GLU A 41 2.68 8.41 -3.13
CA GLU A 41 3.49 8.11 -4.31
C GLU A 41 4.98 8.04 -3.91
N ARG A 42 5.48 9.07 -3.23
CA ARG A 42 6.90 9.21 -2.89
C ARG A 42 7.36 8.16 -1.89
N ILE A 43 6.55 7.84 -0.88
CA ILE A 43 6.84 6.75 0.07
C ILE A 43 6.88 5.42 -0.66
N THR A 44 5.92 5.16 -1.54
CA THR A 44 5.85 3.91 -2.31
C THR A 44 7.07 3.75 -3.21
N ARG A 45 7.49 4.82 -3.91
CA ARG A 45 8.72 4.83 -4.72
C ARG A 45 9.97 4.60 -3.88
N ALA A 46 10.14 5.33 -2.78
CA ALA A 46 11.31 5.17 -1.89
C ALA A 46 11.38 3.77 -1.25
N SER A 47 10.23 3.10 -1.14
CA SER A 47 10.12 1.76 -0.58
C SER A 47 10.43 0.68 -1.60
N LEU A 48 9.89 0.81 -2.81
CA LEU A 48 9.68 -0.31 -3.73
C LEU A 48 10.20 -0.07 -5.16
N ALA A 49 10.59 1.15 -5.56
CA ALA A 49 11.14 1.37 -6.90
C ALA A 49 12.55 0.79 -7.04
N CYS A 50 12.89 0.30 -8.24
CA CYS A 50 14.26 -0.12 -8.52
C CYS A 50 15.22 1.07 -8.59
N ALA A 51 16.37 0.94 -7.92
CA ALA A 51 17.38 1.99 -7.85
C ALA A 51 18.19 2.09 -9.16
N GLY A 52 17.66 2.83 -10.14
CA GLY A 52 18.39 3.23 -11.36
C GLY A 52 19.20 2.11 -12.03
N ASP A 53 20.44 2.42 -12.42
CA ASP A 53 21.33 1.52 -13.19
C ASP A 53 21.77 0.25 -12.44
N ALA A 54 21.39 0.05 -11.17
CA ALA A 54 21.77 -1.14 -10.38
C ALA A 54 21.09 -2.43 -10.87
N GLY A 55 20.12 -2.31 -11.78
CA GLY A 55 19.35 -3.42 -12.35
C GLY A 55 18.10 -3.73 -11.53
N SER A 56 17.09 -4.27 -12.20
CA SER A 56 15.87 -4.78 -11.59
C SER A 56 16.09 -6.17 -11.01
N ASP A 57 15.51 -6.42 -9.85
CA ASP A 57 15.35 -7.77 -9.30
C ASP A 57 13.94 -7.93 -8.71
N ASP A 58 13.66 -9.10 -8.14
CA ASP A 58 12.36 -9.45 -7.56
C ASP A 58 12.04 -8.70 -6.25
N SER A 59 12.91 -7.79 -5.79
CA SER A 59 12.71 -7.00 -4.57
C SER A 59 12.21 -5.59 -4.82
N CYS A 60 12.26 -5.11 -6.06
CA CYS A 60 11.84 -3.77 -6.46
C CYS A 60 11.00 -3.82 -7.75
N PHE A 61 10.26 -2.76 -8.04
CA PHE A 61 9.40 -2.64 -9.21
C PHE A 61 10.06 -1.72 -10.25
N GLU A 62 10.05 -2.17 -11.50
CA GLU A 62 10.55 -1.42 -12.65
C GLU A 62 9.72 -0.14 -12.90
N PRO A 63 10.27 0.84 -13.64
CA PRO A 63 9.69 2.18 -13.75
C PRO A 63 8.21 2.21 -14.15
N ALA A 64 7.79 1.50 -15.20
CA ALA A 64 6.39 1.55 -15.60
C ALA A 64 5.53 0.89 -14.52
N THR A 65 5.93 -0.26 -14.03
CA THR A 65 5.20 -1.01 -13.01
C THR A 65 5.05 -0.24 -11.69
N VAL A 66 6.09 0.45 -11.22
CA VAL A 66 6.01 1.28 -10.01
C VAL A 66 5.18 2.54 -10.23
N ASP A 67 5.14 3.10 -11.44
CA ASP A 67 4.24 4.22 -11.77
C ASP A 67 2.76 3.84 -11.57
N PHE A 68 2.39 2.58 -11.86
CA PHE A 68 1.01 2.11 -11.60
C PHE A 68 0.75 1.84 -10.12
N LEU A 69 1.72 1.31 -9.39
CA LEU A 69 1.55 1.04 -7.97
C LEU A 69 1.50 2.36 -7.16
N ALA A 70 2.44 3.25 -7.41
CA ALA A 70 2.65 4.49 -6.67
C ALA A 70 1.81 5.67 -7.19
N GLY A 71 1.39 5.63 -8.46
CA GLY A 71 0.83 6.79 -9.15
C GLY A 71 1.93 7.64 -9.80
N HIS A 72 1.53 8.54 -10.70
CA HIS A 72 2.41 9.51 -11.32
C HIS A 72 1.62 10.72 -11.82
N ASP A 73 2.20 11.91 -11.76
CA ASP A 73 1.59 13.17 -12.20
C ASP A 73 0.21 13.46 -11.57
N ARG A 74 -0.88 13.06 -12.26
CA ARG A 74 -2.28 13.22 -11.85
C ARG A 74 -2.99 11.88 -11.67
N ASP A 75 -2.30 10.78 -11.92
CA ASP A 75 -2.79 9.43 -11.66
C ASP A 75 -2.46 9.05 -10.21
N PHE A 76 -3.45 8.49 -9.53
CA PHE A 76 -3.36 8.14 -8.11
C PHE A 76 -2.61 6.82 -7.89
N GLY A 77 -2.48 5.99 -8.95
CA GLY A 77 -2.00 4.63 -8.84
C GLY A 77 -2.86 3.76 -7.92
N GLY A 78 -2.36 2.56 -7.64
CA GLY A 78 -3.00 1.65 -6.69
C GLY A 78 -2.98 2.21 -5.26
N VAL A 79 -1.89 2.88 -4.86
CA VAL A 79 -1.74 3.43 -3.51
C VAL A 79 -2.67 4.61 -3.24
N GLY A 80 -3.03 5.39 -4.25
CA GLY A 80 -3.98 6.50 -4.09
C GLY A 80 -5.44 6.13 -4.34
N ALA A 81 -5.74 4.88 -4.71
CA ALA A 81 -7.11 4.47 -5.04
C ALA A 81 -8.12 4.70 -3.88
N PRO A 82 -7.79 4.37 -2.60
CA PRO A 82 -8.72 4.60 -1.50
C PRO A 82 -9.14 6.05 -1.30
N ASP A 83 -8.28 7.03 -1.59
CA ASP A 83 -8.61 8.47 -1.55
C ASP A 83 -9.65 8.90 -2.59
N SER A 84 -9.97 8.02 -3.56
CA SER A 84 -10.98 8.28 -4.58
C SER A 84 -12.29 7.54 -4.31
N ASP A 85 -12.23 6.22 -4.08
CA ASP A 85 -13.41 5.36 -4.00
C ASP A 85 -13.74 4.84 -2.59
N GLU A 86 -12.83 5.02 -1.63
CA GLU A 86 -12.98 4.61 -0.22
C GLU A 86 -12.79 5.79 0.77
N ILE A 87 -12.83 7.04 0.31
CA ILE A 87 -12.58 8.27 1.10
C ILE A 87 -13.41 8.42 2.39
N SER A 88 -14.51 7.68 2.51
CA SER A 88 -15.40 7.69 3.68
C SER A 88 -15.40 6.37 4.46
N ASP A 89 -14.49 5.44 4.15
CA ASP A 89 -14.26 4.21 4.89
C ASP A 89 -13.06 4.37 5.83
N PRO A 90 -13.29 4.58 7.14
CA PRO A 90 -12.19 4.73 8.10
C PRO A 90 -11.26 3.51 8.15
N ALA A 91 -11.73 2.33 7.78
CA ALA A 91 -10.90 1.13 7.79
C ALA A 91 -9.84 1.13 6.67
N ALA A 92 -10.10 1.82 5.55
CA ALA A 92 -9.13 1.97 4.46
C ALA A 92 -7.98 2.93 4.83
N HIS A 93 -8.26 3.93 5.68
CA HIS A 93 -7.33 4.96 6.16
C HIS A 93 -6.77 4.68 7.58
N CYS A 94 -7.16 3.56 8.19
CA CYS A 94 -6.81 3.23 9.58
C CYS A 94 -7.17 4.30 10.63
N ASP A 95 -8.27 5.00 10.39
CA ASP A 95 -8.83 6.04 11.24
C ASP A 95 -9.82 5.50 12.28
N GLY A 96 -10.17 6.35 13.24
CA GLY A 96 -11.26 6.15 14.19
C GLY A 96 -10.89 5.32 15.42
N ALA A 97 -9.63 4.88 15.55
CA ALA A 97 -9.12 4.19 16.73
C ALA A 97 -8.56 5.17 17.79
N ASP A 98 -9.13 6.37 17.88
CA ASP A 98 -8.69 7.39 18.83
C ASP A 98 -8.92 6.99 20.28
N PHE A 99 -7.93 7.26 21.11
CA PHE A 99 -8.01 6.90 22.53
C PHE A 99 -7.14 7.80 23.38
N LEU A 100 -7.70 8.23 24.51
CA LEU A 100 -6.97 8.80 25.63
C LEU A 100 -7.46 8.17 26.94
N GLU A 101 -6.58 8.12 27.93
CA GLU A 101 -6.95 7.64 29.25
C GLU A 101 -7.88 8.64 29.97
N ALA A 102 -8.71 8.09 30.89
CA ALA A 102 -9.55 8.82 31.85
C ALA A 102 -10.61 9.79 31.27
N GLY A 103 -11.88 9.35 31.27
CA GLY A 103 -13.02 10.22 30.96
C GLY A 103 -13.18 10.56 29.48
N TYR A 104 -12.40 9.93 28.61
CA TYR A 104 -12.45 10.09 27.16
C TYR A 104 -13.73 9.49 26.55
N PRO A 105 -14.34 10.12 25.51
CA PRO A 105 -15.62 9.67 24.94
C PRO A 105 -15.60 8.25 24.36
N GLN A 106 -14.47 7.81 23.80
CA GLN A 106 -14.28 6.47 23.25
C GLN A 106 -13.56 5.57 24.26
N THR A 107 -14.06 4.35 24.47
CA THR A 107 -13.39 3.37 25.34
C THR A 107 -12.22 2.69 24.62
N ARG A 108 -11.28 2.12 25.39
CA ARG A 108 -10.15 1.36 24.81
C ARG A 108 -10.63 0.20 23.95
N GLU A 109 -11.69 -0.48 24.36
CA GLU A 109 -12.28 -1.62 23.61
C GLU A 109 -12.84 -1.18 22.26
N GLN A 110 -13.55 -0.05 22.21
CA GLN A 110 -14.06 0.52 20.96
C GLN A 110 -12.93 0.93 20.02
N ALA A 111 -11.93 1.64 20.54
CA ALA A 111 -10.78 2.04 19.74
C ALA A 111 -9.97 0.83 19.23
N THR A 112 -9.79 -0.22 20.05
CA THR A 112 -9.19 -1.49 19.59
C THR A 112 -10.02 -2.15 18.51
N THR A 113 -11.35 -2.14 18.63
CA THR A 113 -12.25 -2.69 17.60
C THR A 113 -12.12 -1.94 16.28
N ALA A 114 -12.06 -0.61 16.31
CA ALA A 114 -11.84 0.21 15.11
C ALA A 114 -10.49 -0.08 14.45
N LEU A 115 -9.41 -0.16 15.25
CA LEU A 115 -8.07 -0.50 14.74
C LEU A 115 -8.04 -1.87 14.08
N LEU A 116 -8.65 -2.89 14.71
CA LEU A 116 -8.73 -4.23 14.14
C LEU A 116 -9.59 -4.28 12.87
N SER A 117 -10.58 -3.40 12.74
CA SER A 117 -11.33 -3.24 11.48
C SER A 117 -10.43 -2.78 10.33
N CYS A 118 -9.48 -1.88 10.57
CA CYS A 118 -8.48 -1.51 9.56
C CYS A 118 -7.57 -2.70 9.23
N VAL A 119 -7.03 -3.39 10.25
CA VAL A 119 -6.16 -4.56 10.03
C VAL A 119 -6.88 -5.64 9.20
N ASP A 120 -8.13 -5.93 9.52
CA ASP A 120 -8.92 -6.92 8.78
C ASP A 120 -9.29 -6.44 7.36
N HIS A 121 -9.55 -5.14 7.17
CA HIS A 121 -9.71 -4.56 5.83
C HIS A 121 -8.44 -4.78 4.99
N LEU A 122 -7.26 -4.43 5.53
CA LEU A 122 -5.99 -4.60 4.82
C LEU A 122 -5.66 -6.08 4.55
N ARG A 123 -6.02 -6.99 5.46
CA ARG A 123 -5.92 -8.45 5.21
C ARG A 123 -6.77 -8.91 4.03
N VAL A 124 -7.99 -8.38 3.89
CA VAL A 124 -8.84 -8.68 2.73
C VAL A 124 -8.17 -8.19 1.45
N ARG A 125 -7.58 -6.98 1.44
CA ARG A 125 -6.84 -6.44 0.29
C ARG A 125 -5.61 -7.27 -0.05
N LEU A 126 -4.83 -7.70 0.95
CA LEU A 126 -3.70 -8.61 0.75
C LEU A 126 -4.15 -9.96 0.15
N GLY A 127 -5.24 -10.53 0.66
CA GLY A 127 -5.84 -11.74 0.11
C GLY A 127 -6.29 -11.61 -1.34
N GLN A 128 -6.89 -10.46 -1.70
CA GLN A 128 -7.23 -10.13 -3.09
C GLN A 128 -6.00 -10.06 -3.98
N ALA A 129 -4.90 -9.45 -3.52
CA ALA A 129 -3.65 -9.39 -4.27
C ALA A 129 -3.10 -10.79 -4.56
N VAL A 130 -3.11 -11.68 -3.54
CA VAL A 130 -2.70 -13.08 -3.66
C VAL A 130 -3.59 -13.84 -4.64
N ASP A 131 -4.92 -13.72 -4.51
CA ASP A 131 -5.89 -14.40 -5.38
C ASP A 131 -5.69 -14.01 -6.86
N ARG A 132 -5.56 -12.70 -7.12
CA ARG A 132 -5.36 -12.15 -8.46
C ARG A 132 -4.03 -12.57 -9.07
N ALA A 133 -2.96 -12.66 -8.26
CA ALA A 133 -1.66 -13.08 -8.77
C ALA A 133 -1.70 -14.52 -9.34
N GLY A 134 -2.62 -15.36 -8.85
CA GLY A 134 -2.86 -16.70 -9.40
C GLY A 134 -3.28 -16.70 -10.88
N GLU A 135 -3.91 -15.62 -11.35
CA GLU A 135 -4.38 -15.46 -12.73
C GLU A 135 -3.24 -15.02 -13.68
N LEU A 136 -2.07 -14.64 -13.15
CA LEU A 136 -0.89 -14.30 -13.97
C LEU A 136 -0.36 -15.48 -14.78
N LEU A 137 -0.61 -16.71 -14.31
CA LEU A 137 -0.05 -17.92 -14.87
C LEU A 137 -1.13 -18.84 -15.45
N ASP A 138 -0.81 -19.54 -16.54
CA ASP A 138 -1.64 -20.59 -17.09
C ASP A 138 -1.49 -21.92 -16.29
N GLY A 139 -2.20 -22.95 -16.74
CA GLY A 139 -2.14 -24.28 -16.10
C GLY A 139 -0.77 -24.97 -16.17
N ASP A 140 0.16 -24.47 -16.99
CA ASP A 140 1.55 -24.94 -17.11
C ASP A 140 2.53 -24.06 -16.31
N GLY A 141 2.03 -23.08 -15.55
CA GLY A 141 2.84 -22.13 -14.78
C GLY A 141 3.57 -21.10 -15.65
N GLN A 142 3.10 -20.85 -16.88
CA GLN A 142 3.66 -19.83 -17.77
C GLN A 142 2.88 -18.53 -17.67
N VAL A 143 3.58 -17.40 -17.82
CA VAL A 143 2.95 -16.08 -17.84
C VAL A 143 1.92 -15.96 -18.96
N VAL A 144 0.70 -15.56 -18.61
CA VAL A 144 -0.39 -15.28 -19.55
C VAL A 144 -0.24 -13.85 -20.06
N ALA A 145 0.14 -13.70 -21.33
CA ALA A 145 0.46 -12.39 -21.92
C ALA A 145 -0.66 -11.35 -21.79
N GLU A 146 -1.92 -11.77 -21.93
CA GLU A 146 -3.09 -10.88 -21.83
C GLU A 146 -3.31 -10.34 -20.39
N GLU A 147 -2.87 -11.08 -19.37
CA GLU A 147 -3.04 -10.76 -17.96
C GLU A 147 -1.93 -9.85 -17.40
N VAL A 148 -0.83 -9.75 -18.15
CA VAL A 148 0.35 -8.94 -17.82
C VAL A 148 0.61 -7.84 -18.84
N ASP A 149 -0.32 -7.59 -19.77
CA ASP A 149 -0.14 -6.56 -20.78
C ASP A 149 -0.18 -5.15 -20.15
N PHE A 150 0.93 -4.42 -20.29
CA PHE A 150 1.13 -3.05 -19.82
C PHE A 150 1.12 -2.02 -20.97
N ALA A 151 0.84 -2.42 -22.21
CA ALA A 151 0.85 -1.51 -23.36
C ALA A 151 -0.28 -0.47 -23.33
N SER A 152 -1.29 -0.66 -22.48
CA SER A 152 -2.32 0.34 -22.16
C SER A 152 -2.53 0.45 -20.66
N ASP A 153 -2.74 1.67 -20.16
CA ASP A 153 -2.86 1.97 -18.73
C ASP A 153 -3.87 1.07 -18.01
N CYS A 154 -3.53 0.64 -16.79
CA CYS A 154 -4.46 -0.03 -15.88
C CYS A 154 -5.61 0.94 -15.51
N ARG A 155 -6.86 0.50 -15.55
CA ARG A 155 -8.01 1.34 -15.18
C ARG A 155 -8.42 1.11 -13.73
N MET A 156 -7.73 1.74 -12.78
CA MET A 156 -7.95 1.44 -11.35
C MET A 156 -9.18 2.14 -10.72
N VAL A 157 -9.68 3.24 -11.30
CA VAL A 157 -10.66 4.13 -10.63
C VAL A 157 -12.10 4.04 -11.17
N GLU A 158 -12.30 3.51 -12.39
CA GLU A 158 -13.61 3.62 -13.08
C GLU A 158 -14.24 2.28 -13.52
N ALA A 159 -13.48 1.18 -13.54
CA ALA A 159 -13.98 -0.16 -13.85
C ALA A 159 -13.11 -1.19 -13.13
N ALA A 160 -13.68 -2.32 -12.71
CA ALA A 160 -12.88 -3.43 -12.21
C ALA A 160 -11.88 -3.84 -13.31
N GLU A 161 -10.61 -3.53 -13.11
CA GLU A 161 -9.55 -3.93 -14.01
C GLU A 161 -9.50 -5.46 -14.04
N SER A 162 -9.55 -6.02 -15.24
CA SER A 162 -9.67 -7.46 -15.41
C SER A 162 -8.32 -8.16 -15.46
N ARG A 163 -7.25 -7.44 -15.81
CA ARG A 163 -5.91 -8.00 -15.95
C ARG A 163 -5.32 -8.32 -14.57
N ALA A 164 -4.86 -9.55 -14.40
CA ALA A 164 -4.31 -10.07 -13.15
C ALA A 164 -3.23 -9.17 -12.55
N LYS A 165 -2.25 -8.72 -13.36
CA LYS A 165 -1.15 -7.89 -12.86
C LYS A 165 -1.64 -6.55 -12.31
N CYS A 166 -2.49 -5.86 -13.05
CA CYS A 166 -3.07 -4.61 -12.58
C CYS A 166 -3.93 -4.82 -11.32
N GLY A 167 -4.77 -5.85 -11.28
CA GLY A 167 -5.62 -6.14 -10.12
C GLY A 167 -4.82 -6.51 -8.87
N THR A 168 -3.70 -7.22 -9.03
CA THR A 168 -2.76 -7.48 -7.91
C THR A 168 -2.09 -6.20 -7.43
N LEU A 169 -1.61 -5.34 -8.33
CA LEU A 169 -0.95 -4.09 -7.97
C LEU A 169 -1.92 -3.09 -7.32
N GLU A 170 -3.16 -3.01 -7.79
CA GLU A 170 -4.20 -2.20 -7.16
C GLU A 170 -4.47 -2.70 -5.73
N ALA A 171 -4.67 -4.00 -5.54
CA ALA A 171 -4.92 -4.58 -4.22
C ALA A 171 -3.73 -4.40 -3.27
N LEU A 172 -2.48 -4.54 -3.76
CA LEU A 172 -1.28 -4.20 -2.99
C LEU A 172 -1.24 -2.71 -2.67
N GLY A 173 -1.52 -1.83 -3.62
CA GLY A 173 -1.58 -0.39 -3.41
C GLY A 173 -2.56 0.01 -2.31
N ARG A 174 -3.76 -0.59 -2.29
CA ARG A 174 -4.73 -0.38 -1.20
C ARG A 174 -4.23 -0.86 0.17
N VAL A 175 -3.42 -1.92 0.21
CA VAL A 175 -2.70 -2.32 1.46
C VAL A 175 -1.71 -1.23 1.86
N LEU A 176 -0.88 -0.77 0.91
CA LEU A 176 0.14 0.25 1.15
C LEU A 176 -0.46 1.55 1.65
N HIS A 177 -1.60 1.97 1.10
CA HIS A 177 -2.34 3.15 1.52
C HIS A 177 -2.62 3.15 3.03
N GLY A 178 -3.38 2.15 3.51
CA GLY A 178 -3.78 2.11 4.92
C GLY A 178 -2.61 1.93 5.88
N VAL A 179 -1.56 1.18 5.50
CA VAL A 179 -0.36 1.10 6.36
C VAL A 179 0.43 2.40 6.38
N GLN A 180 0.45 3.18 5.29
CA GLN A 180 1.10 4.49 5.25
C GLN A 180 0.31 5.50 6.11
N ASP A 181 -1.03 5.45 6.04
CA ASP A 181 -1.92 6.31 6.84
C ASP A 181 -1.83 6.03 8.33
N PHE A 182 -1.65 4.76 8.70
CA PHE A 182 -1.37 4.40 10.08
C PHE A 182 -0.17 5.20 10.63
N TYR A 183 0.88 5.45 9.85
CA TYR A 183 2.03 6.22 10.33
C TYR A 183 1.80 7.73 10.30
N SER A 184 1.00 8.26 9.38
CA SER A 184 0.72 9.70 9.31
C SER A 184 -0.27 10.18 10.37
N HIS A 185 -1.26 9.35 10.76
CA HIS A 185 -2.37 9.78 11.64
C HIS A 185 -2.52 8.96 12.92
N SER A 186 -1.57 8.08 13.22
CA SER A 186 -1.44 7.54 14.57
C SER A 186 -0.38 8.26 15.37
N ASN A 187 -0.36 8.03 16.67
CA ASN A 187 0.73 8.45 17.54
C ASN A 187 1.90 7.44 17.59
N TRP A 188 1.99 6.49 16.65
CA TRP A 188 2.94 5.37 16.71
C TRP A 188 4.39 5.82 16.71
N ALA A 189 4.82 6.51 15.64
CA ALA A 189 6.23 6.83 15.40
C ALA A 189 6.65 8.21 15.97
N ASP A 190 5.73 8.91 16.63
CA ASP A 190 5.87 10.34 16.88
C ASP A 190 5.97 10.69 18.37
N GLU A 191 6.23 11.98 18.64
CA GLU A 191 6.20 12.58 19.97
C GLU A 191 5.14 13.69 20.04
N ALA A 192 4.62 13.95 21.24
CA ALA A 192 3.70 15.08 21.48
C ALA A 192 4.47 16.40 21.51
N ASP A 193 3.79 17.52 21.23
CA ASP A 193 4.38 18.84 21.39
C ASP A 193 4.71 19.08 22.88
N PRO A 194 5.99 19.21 23.27
CA PRO A 194 6.38 19.35 24.68
C PRO A 194 6.00 20.71 25.27
N THR A 195 5.58 21.66 24.45
CA THR A 195 5.16 23.00 24.88
C THR A 195 3.68 23.09 25.22
N ARG A 196 2.90 22.05 24.89
CA ARG A 196 1.47 21.97 25.10
C ARG A 196 1.15 20.88 26.14
N ALA A 197 0.04 21.06 26.86
CA ALA A 197 -0.46 20.01 27.75
C ALA A 197 -0.86 18.78 26.93
N ILE A 198 -0.80 17.60 27.55
CA ILE A 198 -1.35 16.38 26.95
C ILE A 198 -2.87 16.45 27.02
N GLY A 199 -3.52 16.19 25.89
CA GLY A 199 -4.97 16.28 25.73
C GLY A 199 -5.44 15.74 24.37
N ASP A 200 -6.72 15.89 24.08
CA ASP A 200 -7.33 15.54 22.79
C ASP A 200 -6.74 16.34 21.62
N ASP A 201 -6.35 17.58 21.86
CA ASP A 201 -5.72 18.47 20.89
C ASP A 201 -4.18 18.31 20.76
N ASN A 202 -3.57 17.54 21.66
CA ASN A 202 -2.13 17.20 21.69
C ASN A 202 -1.93 15.84 22.39
N PRO A 203 -2.34 14.73 21.76
CA PRO A 203 -2.26 13.40 22.36
C PRO A 203 -0.81 12.96 22.55
N PRO A 204 -0.52 12.06 23.52
CA PRO A 204 0.82 11.48 23.70
C PRO A 204 1.34 10.85 22.41
N GLY A 205 2.64 10.95 22.17
CA GLY A 205 3.35 10.15 21.16
C GLY A 205 3.95 8.88 21.77
N LEU A 206 4.11 7.82 20.97
CA LEU A 206 4.70 6.56 21.43
C LEU A 206 6.18 6.40 21.04
N GLY A 207 6.65 7.08 20.00
CA GLY A 207 8.04 6.98 19.52
C GLY A 207 8.49 5.54 19.20
N LEU A 208 7.59 4.69 18.72
CA LEU A 208 7.85 3.30 18.38
C LEU A 208 8.41 3.16 16.96
N PRO A 209 9.33 2.20 16.73
CA PRO A 209 9.90 1.97 15.40
C PRO A 209 8.88 1.32 14.46
N GLY A 210 9.11 1.45 13.16
CA GLY A 210 8.55 0.53 12.17
C GLY A 210 9.46 -0.68 11.93
N PRO A 211 8.93 -1.76 11.34
CA PRO A 211 7.51 -2.02 11.04
C PRO A 211 6.67 -2.29 12.29
N SER A 212 5.38 -1.96 12.27
CA SER A 212 4.48 -2.09 13.43
C SER A 212 3.97 -3.54 13.57
N PRO A 213 4.12 -4.22 14.72
CA PRO A 213 3.52 -5.54 14.92
C PRO A 213 1.99 -5.57 14.84
N VAL A 214 1.33 -4.40 14.91
CA VAL A 214 -0.13 -4.30 14.74
C VAL A 214 -0.54 -4.57 13.29
N LEU A 215 0.33 -4.21 12.34
CA LEU A 215 0.08 -4.32 10.91
C LEU A 215 0.66 -5.61 10.31
N ASP A 216 0.97 -6.63 11.14
CA ASP A 216 1.30 -7.97 10.66
C ASP A 216 0.02 -8.64 10.12
N LEU A 217 -0.20 -8.45 8.82
CA LEU A 217 -1.40 -8.91 8.14
C LEU A 217 -1.44 -10.43 8.00
N ARG A 218 -0.29 -11.11 8.12
CA ARG A 218 -0.19 -12.57 7.98
C ARG A 218 -0.46 -13.32 9.28
N SER A 219 -0.30 -12.65 10.42
CA SER A 219 -0.56 -13.27 11.72
C SER A 219 -2.03 -13.71 11.85
N GLU A 220 -2.25 -14.98 12.15
CA GLU A 220 -3.56 -15.52 12.54
C GLU A 220 -3.96 -15.13 13.98
N THR A 221 -3.00 -14.63 14.77
CA THR A 221 -3.25 -14.15 16.14
C THR A 221 -3.59 -12.67 16.11
N PRO A 222 -4.65 -12.22 16.83
CA PRO A 222 -4.93 -10.79 16.97
C PRO A 222 -3.71 -10.04 17.52
N PRO A 223 -3.34 -8.90 16.93
CA PRO A 223 -2.17 -8.15 17.38
C PRO A 223 -2.37 -7.61 18.80
N VAL A 224 -1.27 -7.53 19.55
CA VAL A 224 -1.26 -6.86 20.84
C VAL A 224 -1.21 -5.35 20.61
N VAL A 225 -2.31 -4.67 20.89
CA VAL A 225 -2.43 -3.22 20.75
C VAL A 225 -1.75 -2.53 21.94
N PRO A 226 -0.76 -1.64 21.72
CA PRO A 226 -0.18 -0.86 22.81
C PRO A 226 -1.26 -0.04 23.53
N PRO A 227 -1.29 0.02 24.87
CA PRO A 227 -2.37 0.67 25.61
C PRO A 227 -2.62 2.13 25.21
N GLY A 228 -1.53 2.86 24.91
CA GLY A 228 -1.57 4.26 24.50
C GLY A 228 -1.67 4.51 23.00
N LEU A 229 -1.82 3.48 22.15
CA LEU A 229 -1.96 3.67 20.71
C LEU A 229 -3.29 4.35 20.37
N SER A 230 -3.23 5.42 19.60
CA SER A 230 -4.37 6.19 19.12
C SER A 230 -4.17 6.47 17.64
N THR A 231 -5.23 6.29 16.84
CA THR A 231 -5.35 6.92 15.51
C THR A 231 -6.33 8.07 15.59
N GLY A 232 -6.56 8.81 14.50
CA GLY A 232 -7.38 10.01 14.53
C GLY A 232 -8.86 9.75 14.28
N CYS A 233 -9.75 10.45 14.98
CA CYS A 233 -11.15 10.53 14.56
C CYS A 233 -11.27 11.42 13.31
N TYR A 234 -11.82 10.89 12.23
CA TYR A 234 -11.99 11.62 10.97
C TYR A 234 -13.46 12.01 10.72
N VAL A 235 -13.63 13.25 10.25
CA VAL A 235 -14.86 13.79 9.66
C VAL A 235 -14.46 14.71 8.51
N LEU A 236 -15.32 14.90 7.50
CA LEU A 236 -15.00 15.74 6.32
C LEU A 236 -14.50 17.15 6.66
N ARG A 237 -14.96 17.73 7.77
CA ARG A 237 -14.41 18.97 8.33
C ARG A 237 -13.46 18.62 9.46
N ASP A 238 -12.31 18.11 9.10
CA ASP A 238 -11.29 17.70 10.05
C ASP A 238 -10.47 18.92 10.54
N GLU A 239 -10.55 19.19 11.84
CA GLU A 239 -9.94 20.35 12.47
C GLU A 239 -9.61 20.08 13.94
N VAL A 240 -8.86 21.00 14.55
CA VAL A 240 -8.52 20.98 15.99
C VAL A 240 -9.01 22.31 16.60
N PRO A 241 -9.88 22.30 17.63
CA PRO A 241 -10.52 21.13 18.25
C PRO A 241 -11.53 20.45 17.31
N GLY A 242 -11.81 19.17 17.53
CA GLY A 242 -12.71 18.40 16.67
C GLY A 242 -14.16 18.87 16.68
N VAL A 243 -14.89 18.47 15.62
CA VAL A 243 -16.29 18.85 15.40
C VAL A 243 -17.17 17.64 15.07
N GLY A 244 -18.48 17.81 15.20
CA GLY A 244 -19.44 16.75 14.91
C GLY A 244 -19.20 15.52 15.78
N GLU A 245 -19.05 14.35 15.16
CA GLU A 245 -18.79 13.08 15.84
C GLU A 245 -17.37 12.97 16.42
N CYS A 246 -16.47 13.90 16.03
CA CYS A 246 -15.12 14.02 16.57
C CYS A 246 -14.97 15.14 17.62
N ALA A 247 -16.08 15.75 18.08
CA ALA A 247 -16.00 16.71 19.17
C ALA A 247 -15.48 16.05 20.46
N GLU A 248 -14.54 16.72 21.15
CA GLU A 248 -13.88 16.22 22.38
C GLU A 248 -13.07 14.93 22.18
N ARG A 249 -12.72 14.63 20.92
CA ARG A 249 -11.91 13.48 20.52
C ARG A 249 -10.60 13.93 19.90
N VAL A 250 -9.55 13.12 20.05
CA VAL A 250 -8.33 13.17 19.25
C VAL A 250 -8.73 13.04 17.79
N THR A 251 -8.52 14.10 17.04
CA THR A 251 -8.85 14.13 15.61
C THR A 251 -7.70 13.61 14.77
N HIS A 252 -8.05 13.18 13.56
CA HIS A 252 -7.11 12.99 12.47
C HIS A 252 -6.21 14.22 12.32
N ALA A 253 -6.77 15.44 12.29
CA ALA A 253 -5.99 16.68 12.21
C ALA A 253 -4.98 16.88 13.36
N ALA A 254 -5.29 16.41 14.58
CA ALA A 254 -4.39 16.54 15.73
C ALA A 254 -3.17 15.62 15.64
N LEU A 255 -3.34 14.44 15.04
CA LEU A 255 -2.27 13.47 14.80
C LEU A 255 -1.60 13.66 13.44
N ASN A 256 -2.18 14.44 12.54
CA ASN A 256 -1.75 14.56 11.16
C ASN A 256 -0.31 15.12 11.02
N LYS A 257 0.56 14.30 10.40
CA LYS A 257 1.96 14.61 10.09
C LYS A 257 2.21 14.85 8.60
N ASP A 258 1.17 14.96 7.79
CA ASP A 258 1.22 15.10 6.32
C ASP A 258 1.91 16.40 5.89
N THR A 259 1.93 16.65 4.58
CA THR A 259 2.33 17.91 3.96
C THR A 259 3.77 18.29 4.27
N GLY A 260 4.69 17.53 3.66
CA GLY A 260 6.12 17.79 3.64
C GLY A 260 6.76 17.24 2.36
N LEU A 261 8.05 17.47 2.17
CA LEU A 261 8.78 16.99 1.00
C LEU A 261 9.40 15.62 1.30
N ILE A 262 9.20 14.66 0.40
CA ILE A 262 9.80 13.33 0.46
C ILE A 262 10.59 13.10 -0.82
N ASP A 263 11.88 12.80 -0.70
CA ASP A 263 12.68 12.37 -1.84
C ASP A 263 12.26 10.95 -2.24
N PRO A 264 11.78 10.72 -3.48
CA PRO A 264 11.22 9.43 -3.89
C PRO A 264 12.29 8.34 -4.11
N ASP A 265 13.57 8.69 -4.15
CA ASP A 265 14.67 7.73 -4.34
C ASP A 265 15.26 7.28 -3.01
N THR A 266 15.32 8.19 -2.03
CA THR A 266 15.99 7.98 -0.75
C THR A 266 15.05 7.87 0.45
N GLY A 267 13.83 8.43 0.33
CA GLY A 267 12.90 8.60 1.44
C GLY A 267 13.24 9.74 2.38
N GLU A 268 14.20 10.62 2.03
CA GLU A 268 14.54 11.78 2.86
C GLU A 268 13.32 12.71 3.00
N ALA A 269 12.92 12.97 4.24
CA ALA A 269 11.72 13.74 4.58
C ALA A 269 12.09 15.09 5.19
N THR A 270 11.59 16.18 4.59
CA THR A 270 11.93 17.57 4.95
C THR A 270 10.71 18.50 4.88
N ASP A 271 10.87 19.72 5.38
CA ASP A 271 9.89 20.81 5.27
C ASP A 271 8.44 20.44 5.65
N PRO A 272 8.19 19.76 6.79
CA PRO A 272 6.84 19.48 7.23
C PRO A 272 6.07 20.76 7.54
N THR A 273 4.78 20.79 7.21
CA THR A 273 3.93 21.97 7.40
C THR A 273 2.77 21.76 8.36
N LYS A 274 2.39 20.50 8.66
CA LYS A 274 1.42 20.24 9.73
C LYS A 274 2.02 20.49 11.12
N PRO A 275 1.22 21.02 12.06
CA PRO A 275 1.67 21.25 13.44
C PRO A 275 2.33 20.03 14.09
N ARG A 276 1.73 18.83 13.99
CA ARG A 276 2.30 17.61 14.58
C ARG A 276 3.56 17.16 13.85
N GLY A 277 3.60 17.29 12.52
CA GLY A 277 4.77 16.97 11.69
C GLY A 277 6.01 17.86 11.97
N MET A 278 5.78 19.12 12.36
CA MET A 278 6.83 20.09 12.72
C MET A 278 7.44 19.86 14.12
N VAL A 279 6.86 18.98 14.94
CA VAL A 279 7.43 18.66 16.25
C VAL A 279 8.61 17.70 16.06
N GLY A 280 9.81 18.16 16.42
CA GLY A 280 11.01 17.34 16.38
C GLY A 280 11.23 16.70 15.01
N GLN A 281 11.28 15.36 14.99
CA GLN A 281 11.46 14.55 13.78
C GLN A 281 10.19 13.80 13.37
N ASN A 282 9.00 14.22 13.83
CA ASN A 282 7.76 13.47 13.68
C ASN A 282 7.43 13.09 12.23
N PHE A 283 7.52 14.04 11.29
CA PHE A 283 7.28 13.75 9.88
C PHE A 283 8.29 12.72 9.34
N ALA A 284 9.58 12.92 9.60
CA ALA A 284 10.61 11.99 9.14
C ALA A 284 10.49 10.60 9.77
N ALA A 285 10.09 10.50 11.04
CA ALA A 285 9.86 9.24 11.73
C ALA A 285 8.64 8.50 11.16
N ALA A 286 7.56 9.21 10.85
CA ALA A 286 6.38 8.65 10.18
C ALA A 286 6.72 8.13 8.79
N VAL A 287 7.43 8.93 7.97
CA VAL A 287 7.86 8.52 6.62
C VAL A 287 8.79 7.30 6.68
N ALA A 288 9.79 7.30 7.56
CA ALA A 288 10.70 6.16 7.71
C ALA A 288 9.95 4.88 8.16
N GLY A 289 9.01 5.02 9.08
CA GLY A 289 8.15 3.91 9.50
C GLY A 289 7.28 3.36 8.37
N ALA A 290 6.65 4.25 7.60
CA ALA A 290 5.82 3.91 6.45
C ALA A 290 6.62 3.23 5.31
N ILE A 291 7.88 3.63 5.11
CA ILE A 291 8.79 3.00 4.13
C ILE A 291 9.11 1.56 4.53
N GLU A 292 9.56 1.35 5.77
CA GLU A 292 9.89 0.01 6.27
C GLU A 292 8.64 -0.89 6.31
N GLU A 293 7.49 -0.31 6.64
CA GLU A 293 6.21 -1.00 6.62
C GLU A 293 5.82 -1.41 5.18
N SER A 294 5.91 -0.51 4.22
CA SER A 294 5.61 -0.80 2.80
C SER A 294 6.52 -1.91 2.25
N ARG A 295 7.81 -1.90 2.61
CA ARG A 295 8.77 -2.98 2.29
C ARG A 295 8.36 -4.31 2.92
N ARG A 296 7.90 -4.30 4.19
CA ARG A 296 7.39 -5.50 4.84
C ARG A 296 6.16 -6.05 4.12
N GLN A 297 5.20 -5.20 3.77
CA GLN A 297 3.97 -5.65 3.09
C GLN A 297 4.26 -6.30 1.73
N TRP A 298 5.26 -5.81 0.98
CA TRP A 298 5.71 -6.49 -0.22
C TRP A 298 6.33 -7.86 0.07
N GLN A 299 7.17 -7.98 1.10
CA GLN A 299 7.72 -9.27 1.53
C GLN A 299 6.63 -10.25 1.97
N ASP A 300 5.61 -9.75 2.65
CA ASP A 300 4.47 -10.53 3.12
C ASP A 300 3.62 -11.05 1.95
N LEU A 301 3.33 -10.22 0.95
CA LEU A 301 2.67 -10.67 -0.28
C LEU A 301 3.47 -11.79 -0.95
N ARG A 302 4.79 -11.62 -1.11
CA ARG A 302 5.65 -12.66 -1.70
C ARG A 302 5.59 -13.97 -0.90
N ALA A 303 5.59 -13.89 0.43
CA ALA A 303 5.51 -15.06 1.29
C ALA A 303 4.14 -15.76 1.21
N GLU A 304 3.04 -14.99 1.08
CA GLU A 304 1.71 -15.54 0.84
C GLU A 304 1.60 -16.23 -0.52
N LEU A 305 2.21 -15.66 -1.57
CA LEU A 305 2.29 -16.31 -2.89
C LEU A 305 3.01 -17.65 -2.81
N VAL A 306 4.15 -17.71 -2.10
CA VAL A 306 4.88 -18.97 -1.87
C VAL A 306 4.02 -19.97 -1.09
N GLY A 307 3.35 -19.52 -0.03
CA GLY A 307 2.49 -20.36 0.79
C GLY A 307 1.33 -20.98 0.00
N ARG A 308 0.77 -20.23 -0.95
CA ARG A 308 -0.42 -20.63 -1.71
C ARG A 308 -0.12 -21.37 -3.01
N TYR A 309 0.83 -20.87 -3.81
CA TYR A 309 1.12 -21.36 -5.16
C TYR A 309 2.42 -22.17 -5.23
N GLY A 310 3.20 -22.20 -4.15
CA GLY A 310 4.50 -22.87 -4.09
C GLY A 310 5.64 -22.01 -4.63
N GLU A 311 6.87 -22.34 -4.22
CA GLU A 311 8.07 -21.51 -4.46
C GLU A 311 8.28 -21.14 -5.94
N HIS A 312 8.07 -22.09 -6.84
CA HIS A 312 8.34 -21.89 -8.26
C HIS A 312 7.35 -20.95 -8.92
N ASP A 313 6.05 -21.21 -8.78
CA ASP A 313 5.02 -20.39 -9.42
C ASP A 313 5.02 -18.99 -8.78
N ALA A 314 5.23 -18.90 -7.47
CA ALA A 314 5.43 -17.63 -6.79
C ALA A 314 6.64 -16.84 -7.34
N ALA A 315 7.77 -17.49 -7.65
CA ALA A 315 8.92 -16.82 -8.24
C ALA A 315 8.64 -16.27 -9.65
N VAL A 316 7.78 -16.92 -10.44
CA VAL A 316 7.33 -16.40 -11.75
C VAL A 316 6.34 -15.26 -11.56
N MET A 317 5.38 -15.39 -10.64
CA MET A 317 4.42 -14.33 -10.31
C MET A 317 5.13 -13.07 -9.81
N VAL A 318 6.10 -13.20 -8.90
CA VAL A 318 6.87 -12.08 -8.37
C VAL A 318 7.65 -11.38 -9.48
N CYS A 319 8.34 -12.14 -10.35
CA CYS A 319 8.99 -11.57 -11.53
C CYS A 319 8.00 -10.79 -12.40
N ALA A 320 6.83 -11.38 -12.69
CA ALA A 320 5.83 -10.73 -13.53
C ALA A 320 5.29 -9.45 -12.88
N LEU A 321 5.07 -9.46 -11.56
CA LEU A 321 4.59 -8.31 -10.81
C LEU A 321 5.59 -7.17 -10.74
N THR A 322 6.90 -7.42 -10.86
CA THR A 322 7.94 -6.39 -10.75
C THR A 322 8.47 -5.86 -12.07
N HIS A 323 8.40 -6.64 -13.16
CA HIS A 323 9.02 -6.27 -14.44
C HIS A 323 8.02 -5.64 -15.42
N ASP A 324 8.51 -4.74 -16.27
CA ASP A 324 7.75 -4.03 -17.31
C ASP A 324 7.48 -4.89 -18.55
N ASP A 325 8.33 -5.91 -18.85
CA ASP A 325 8.08 -6.95 -19.88
C ASP A 325 8.08 -8.38 -19.28
N PRO A 326 7.03 -8.77 -18.51
CA PRO A 326 6.96 -10.10 -17.89
C PRO A 326 7.04 -11.27 -18.87
N VAL A 327 6.56 -11.10 -20.11
CA VAL A 327 6.55 -12.16 -21.12
C VAL A 327 7.96 -12.44 -21.64
N GLY A 328 8.78 -11.39 -21.76
CA GLY A 328 10.20 -11.50 -22.08
C GLY A 328 11.02 -12.04 -20.91
N ASP A 329 10.84 -11.44 -19.73
CA ASP A 329 11.80 -11.55 -18.63
C ASP A 329 11.60 -12.79 -17.74
N CYS A 330 10.36 -13.25 -17.59
CA CYS A 330 10.03 -14.30 -16.62
C CYS A 330 9.93 -15.71 -17.23
N ARG A 331 10.08 -15.83 -18.56
CA ARG A 331 9.77 -17.04 -19.35
C ARG A 331 10.71 -18.22 -19.09
N ASP A 332 11.99 -17.96 -18.81
CA ASP A 332 12.98 -19.03 -18.62
C ASP A 332 12.92 -19.67 -17.23
N ARG A 333 12.24 -19.04 -16.27
CA ARG A 333 12.01 -19.61 -14.94
C ARG A 333 11.09 -20.85 -15.01
N GLY A 334 10.14 -20.90 -15.95
CA GLY A 334 9.26 -22.07 -16.17
C GLY A 334 9.93 -23.27 -16.89
N ARG A 335 10.98 -23.05 -17.68
CA ARG A 335 11.66 -24.11 -18.46
C ARG A 335 12.43 -25.11 -17.61
N GLU A 336 12.81 -24.73 -16.39
CA GLU A 336 13.48 -25.63 -15.46
C GLU A 336 12.62 -26.86 -15.13
N ARG A 337 11.28 -26.73 -15.08
CA ARG A 337 10.36 -27.87 -14.90
C ARG A 337 10.44 -28.87 -16.06
N VAL A 338 10.52 -28.38 -17.29
CA VAL A 338 10.62 -29.24 -18.49
C VAL A 338 11.96 -29.97 -18.52
N LEU A 339 13.05 -29.26 -18.24
CA LEU A 339 14.39 -29.86 -18.18
C LEU A 339 14.54 -30.86 -17.03
N ALA A 340 14.05 -30.52 -15.83
CA ALA A 340 14.07 -31.42 -14.66
C ALA A 340 13.20 -32.66 -14.90
N GLY A 341 12.01 -32.52 -15.48
CA GLY A 341 11.14 -33.62 -15.86
C GLY A 341 11.76 -34.55 -16.90
N LEU A 342 12.39 -33.99 -17.93
CA LEU A 342 13.13 -34.75 -18.95
C LEU A 342 14.33 -35.50 -18.36
N LEU A 343 15.09 -34.87 -17.47
CA LEU A 343 16.24 -35.48 -16.79
C LEU A 343 15.80 -36.61 -15.84
N ALA A 344 14.75 -36.40 -15.04
CA ALA A 344 14.19 -37.43 -14.17
C ALA A 344 13.66 -38.62 -14.98
N GLY A 345 12.94 -38.36 -16.08
CA GLY A 345 12.48 -39.39 -17.00
C GLY A 345 13.64 -40.19 -17.63
N ALA A 346 14.72 -39.50 -18.03
CA ALA A 346 15.92 -40.14 -18.58
C ALA A 346 16.64 -41.03 -17.55
N VAL A 347 16.72 -40.60 -16.28
CA VAL A 347 17.31 -41.40 -15.19
C VAL A 347 16.48 -42.66 -14.91
N VAL A 348 15.15 -42.53 -14.83
CA VAL A 348 14.24 -43.69 -14.64
C VAL A 348 14.39 -44.68 -15.79
N LEU A 349 14.43 -44.20 -17.03
CA LEU A 349 14.61 -45.04 -18.21
C LEU A 349 15.97 -45.75 -18.19
N ALA A 350 17.04 -45.06 -17.82
CA ALA A 350 18.39 -45.63 -17.72
C ALA A 350 18.45 -46.74 -16.66
N VAL A 351 17.85 -46.53 -15.49
CA VAL A 351 17.75 -47.53 -14.42
C VAL A 351 16.95 -48.75 -14.89
N ALA A 352 15.81 -48.54 -15.55
CA ALA A 352 15.00 -49.63 -16.11
C ALA A 352 15.79 -50.47 -17.14
N VAL A 353 16.55 -49.83 -18.02
CA VAL A 353 17.42 -50.51 -19.00
C VAL A 353 18.52 -51.32 -18.33
N VAL A 354 19.17 -50.78 -17.28
CA VAL A 354 20.19 -51.48 -16.50
C VAL A 354 19.60 -52.70 -15.80
N LEU A 355 18.45 -52.55 -15.13
CA LEU A 355 17.76 -53.64 -14.45
C LEU A 355 17.29 -54.73 -15.42
N PHE A 356 16.77 -54.34 -16.60
CA PHE A 356 16.38 -55.27 -17.65
C PHE A 356 17.58 -56.06 -18.20
N ARG A 357 18.71 -55.38 -18.46
CA ARG A 357 19.97 -56.02 -18.88
C ARG A 357 20.52 -56.97 -17.82
N ALA A 358 20.44 -56.59 -16.53
CA ALA A 358 20.87 -57.44 -15.42
C ALA A 358 20.00 -58.70 -15.28
N ARG A 359 18.68 -58.58 -15.43
CA ARG A 359 17.75 -59.73 -15.46
C ARG A 359 18.04 -60.69 -16.60
N ARG A 360 18.25 -60.18 -17.84
CA ARG A 360 18.61 -61.03 -18.99
C ARG A 360 19.92 -61.77 -18.82
N ARG A 361 20.93 -61.15 -18.17
CA ARG A 361 22.20 -61.82 -17.87
C ARG A 361 22.03 -62.96 -16.86
N ARG A 362 21.22 -62.78 -15.81
CA ARG A 362 20.97 -63.86 -14.82
C ARG A 362 20.25 -65.05 -15.44
N VAL A 363 19.25 -64.84 -16.29
CA VAL A 363 18.52 -65.92 -16.97
C VAL A 363 19.44 -66.74 -17.90
N ARG A 364 20.44 -66.10 -18.52
CA ARG A 364 21.42 -66.80 -19.37
C ARG A 364 22.44 -67.64 -18.60
N VAL A 365 22.75 -67.27 -17.36
CA VAL A 365 23.73 -67.98 -16.51
C VAL A 365 23.10 -69.16 -15.76
N SER A 366 21.78 -69.15 -15.54
CA SER A 366 21.05 -70.24 -14.87
C SER A 366 20.51 -71.32 -15.81
N GLY A 367 20.75 -71.21 -17.13
CA GLY A 367 20.27 -72.14 -18.15
C GLY A 367 21.37 -72.93 -18.86
N SER A 368 22.60 -72.92 -18.33
CA SER A 368 23.76 -73.68 -18.85
C SER A 368 24.19 -74.75 -17.87
#